data_AF-H3SBL7-F1
#
_entry.id   AF-H3SBL7-F1
#
_cell.length_a   1.000
_cell.length_b   1.000
_cell.length_c   1.000
_cell.angle_alpha   90.00
_cell.angle_beta   90.00
_cell.angle_gamma   90.00
#
_symmetry.space_group_name_H-M   'P 1'
#
loop_
_entity.id
_entity.type
_entity.pdbx_description
1 polymer ?
#
loop_
_entity_poly.entity_id
_entity_poly.type
_entity_poly.pdbx_seq_one_letter_code
_entity_poly.pdbx_strand_id
1 'polypeptide(L)' 'MKTVFIDFQERKIPVFCTNISHKNTFTLLMEALNTKVRTGKKAIKTCLESLISIEIIGSEAILHSKREMDSLALSLY' A
#
# COMPACT_ATOMS: atom_id res chain seq x y z
N MET A 1 -15.99 6.93 -3.61
CA MET A 1 -14.60 6.57 -3.31
C MET A 1 -14.17 7.38 -2.10
N LYS A 2 -13.66 6.74 -1.05
CA LYS A 2 -13.19 7.40 0.17
C LYS A 2 -11.66 7.45 0.14
N THR A 3 -11.09 8.59 0.51
CA THR A 3 -9.65 8.76 0.68
C THR A 3 -9.31 8.79 2.17
N VAL A 4 -8.35 7.97 2.57
CA VAL A 4 -7.78 7.95 3.92
C VAL A 4 -6.27 8.17 3.77
N PHE A 5 -5.63 8.83 4.73
CA PHE A 5 -4.18 8.98 4.72
C PHE A 5 -3.57 8.06 5.77
N ILE A 6 -2.47 7.39 5.41
CA ILE A 6 -1.63 6.65 6.35
C ILE A 6 -0.27 7.33 6.46
N ASP A 7 0.31 7.27 7.65
CA ASP A 7 1.71 7.64 7.85
C ASP A 7 2.59 6.41 7.55
N PHE A 8 3.37 6.48 6.47
CA PHE A 8 4.26 5.42 6.03
C PHE A 8 5.63 5.98 5.66
N GLN A 9 6.69 5.51 6.35
CA GLN A 9 8.07 6.01 6.19
C GLN A 9 8.15 7.55 6.26
N GLU A 10 7.56 8.15 7.30
CA GLU A 10 7.53 9.60 7.54
C GLU A 10 6.81 10.42 6.44
N ARG A 11 6.05 9.75 5.56
CA ARG A 11 5.26 10.37 4.50
C ARG A 11 3.78 10.09 4.69
N LYS A 12 2.94 11.06 4.35
CA LYS A 12 1.49 10.86 4.25
C LYS A 12 1.13 10.28 2.90
N ILE A 13 0.68 9.03 2.88
CA ILE A 13 0.31 8.31 1.66
C ILE A 13 -1.23 8.27 1.55
N PRO A 14 -1.83 8.79 0.47
CA PRO A 14 -3.25 8.64 0.21
C PRO A 14 -3.59 7.19 -0.15
N VAL A 15 -4.65 6.69 0.49
CA VAL A 15 -5.24 5.37 0.28
C VAL A 15 -6.66 5.56 -0.22
N PHE A 16 -6.89 5.12 -1.46
CA PHE A 16 -8.20 5.16 -2.11
C PHE A 16 -8.93 3.84 -1.87
N CYS A 17 -10.14 3.90 -1.34
CA CYS A 17 -10.94 2.72 -1.06
C CYS A 17 -12.41 2.94 -1.46
N THR A 18 -13.01 1.94 -2.10
CA THR A 18 -14.40 1.97 -2.56
C THR A 18 -15.36 1.40 -1.51
N ASN A 19 -14.94 0.34 -0.81
CA ASN A 19 -15.64 -0.25 0.33
C ASN A 19 -14.62 -0.83 1.31
N ILE A 20 -14.54 -0.32 2.54
CA ILE A 20 -13.70 -0.93 3.58
C ILE A 20 -14.49 -2.12 4.15
N SER A 21 -14.32 -3.29 3.55
CA SER A 21 -15.06 -4.51 3.91
C SER A 21 -14.70 -5.05 5.30
N HIS A 22 -13.48 -4.80 5.78
CA HIS A 22 -12.97 -5.37 7.04
C HIS A 22 -12.44 -4.28 7.99
N LYS A 23 -12.83 -4.35 9.26
CA LYS A 23 -12.36 -3.40 10.31
C LYS A 23 -10.84 -3.31 10.42
N ASN A 24 -10.12 -4.34 9.97
CA ASN A 24 -8.67 -4.48 10.13
C ASN A 24 -7.86 -4.24 8.86
N THR A 25 -8.48 -3.80 7.75
CA THR A 25 -7.79 -3.62 6.45
C THR A 25 -6.54 -2.74 6.56
N PHE A 26 -6.60 -1.62 7.29
CA PHE A 26 -5.44 -0.73 7.44
C PHE A 26 -4.33 -1.33 8.32
N THR A 27 -4.68 -2.13 9.32
CA THR A 27 -3.71 -2.86 10.14
C THR A 27 -2.96 -3.87 9.28
N LEU A 28 -3.68 -4.68 8.51
CA LEU A 28 -3.10 -5.66 7.58
C LEU A 28 -2.24 -4.98 6.52
N LEU A 29 -2.69 -3.85 5.99
CA LEU A 29 -1.91 -3.04 5.06
C LEU A 29 -0.57 -2.61 5.69
N MET A 30 -0.60 -2.05 6.90
CA MET A 30 0.63 -1.60 7.57
C MET A 30 1.58 -2.75 7.90
N GLU A 31 1.07 -3.89 8.36
CA GLU A 31 1.87 -5.09 8.61
C GLU A 31 2.51 -5.63 7.34
N ALA A 32 1.74 -5.69 6.24
CA ALA A 32 2.21 -6.15 4.95
C ALA A 32 3.28 -5.19 4.38
N LEU A 33 3.05 -3.88 4.42
CA LEU A 33 4.04 -2.87 4.01
C LEU A 33 5.33 -2.99 4.82
N ASN A 34 5.25 -3.01 6.15
CA ASN A 34 6.42 -3.12 7.03
C ASN A 34 7.18 -4.44 6.82
N THR A 35 6.46 -5.53 6.57
CA THR A 35 7.08 -6.81 6.21
C THR A 35 7.83 -6.71 4.90
N LYS A 36 7.24 -6.09 3.85
CA LYS A 36 7.92 -5.91 2.57
C LYS A 36 9.11 -4.93 2.65
N VAL A 37 9.08 -3.93 3.51
CA VAL A 37 10.26 -3.10 3.82
C VAL A 37 11.39 -3.95 4.40
N ARG A 38 11.08 -4.88 5.31
CA ARG A 38 12.09 -5.72 5.95
C ARG A 38 12.62 -6.82 5.00
N THR A 39 11.71 -7.58 4.39
CA THR A 39 12.02 -8.86 3.72
C THR A 39 11.90 -8.81 2.19
N GLY A 40 11.38 -7.74 1.61
CA GLY A 40 11.14 -7.63 0.17
C GLY A 40 12.41 -7.70 -0.67
N LYS A 41 12.28 -8.19 -1.91
CA LYS A 41 13.35 -8.08 -2.92
C LYS A 41 13.61 -6.62 -3.26
N LYS A 42 14.77 -6.33 -3.85
CA LYS A 42 15.19 -4.96 -4.23
C LYS A 42 14.10 -4.16 -4.97
N ALA A 43 13.46 -4.75 -5.98
CA ALA A 43 12.40 -4.09 -6.74
C ALA A 43 11.21 -3.66 -5.88
N ILE A 44 10.79 -4.50 -4.93
CA ILE A 44 9.70 -4.18 -4.00
C ILE A 44 10.10 -3.02 -3.09
N LYS A 45 11.33 -3.06 -2.55
CA LYS A 45 11.85 -1.98 -1.71
C LYS A 45 11.89 -0.65 -2.46
N THR A 46 12.35 -0.65 -3.72
CA THR A 46 12.37 0.53 -4.59
C THR A 46 10.96 1.05 -4.91
N CYS A 47 9.98 0.15 -5.11
CA CYS A 47 8.57 0.53 -5.24
C CYS A 47 8.07 1.24 -3.97
N LEU A 48 8.38 0.69 -2.78
CA LEU A 48 7.99 1.29 -1.49
C LEU A 48 8.68 2.64 -1.21
N GLU A 49 9.96 2.76 -1.54
CA GLU A 49 10.72 4.01 -1.43
C GLU A 49 10.11 5.13 -2.28
N SER A 50 9.50 4.78 -3.42
CA SER A 50 8.88 5.73 -4.34
C SER A 50 7.35 5.68 -4.34
N LEU A 51 6.74 5.08 -3.31
CA LEU A 51 5.29 4.97 -3.15
C LEU A 51 4.63 6.36 -3.06
N ILE A 52 3.58 6.58 -3.85
CA ILE A 52 2.85 7.84 -3.91
C ILE A 52 1.37 7.69 -3.56
N SER A 53 0.79 6.51 -3.75
CA SER A 53 -0.60 6.21 -3.37
C SER A 53 -0.85 4.71 -3.30
N ILE A 54 -1.96 4.34 -2.68
CA ILE A 54 -2.44 2.97 -2.60
C ILE A 54 -3.91 2.94 -3.00
N GLU A 55 -4.32 1.97 -3.81
CA GLU A 55 -5.71 1.67 -4.08
C GLU A 55 -6.08 0.34 -3.43
N ILE A 56 -7.18 0.29 -2.68
CA ILE A 56 -7.69 -0.95 -2.09
C ILE A 56 -8.91 -1.40 -2.88
N ILE A 57 -8.79 -2.58 -3.48
CA ILE A 57 -9.84 -3.25 -4.26
C ILE A 57 -10.11 -4.60 -3.60
N GLY A 58 -11.23 -4.73 -2.89
CA GLY A 58 -11.55 -5.93 -2.12
C GLY A 58 -10.52 -6.18 -1.00
N SER A 59 -9.79 -7.30 -1.10
CA SER A 59 -8.71 -7.69 -0.18
C SER A 59 -7.31 -7.49 -0.76
N GLU A 60 -7.19 -6.72 -1.84
CA GLU A 60 -5.91 -6.41 -2.48
C GLU A 60 -5.59 -4.92 -2.35
N ALA A 61 -4.33 -4.61 -2.11
CA ALA A 61 -3.76 -3.27 -2.17
C ALA A 61 -2.88 -3.15 -3.42
N ILE A 62 -3.21 -2.21 -4.30
CA ILE A 62 -2.42 -1.82 -5.45
C ILE A 62 -1.57 -0.63 -5.04
N LEU A 63 -0.26 -0.79 -5.03
CA LEU A 63 0.72 0.22 -4.68
C LEU A 63 1.14 0.94 -5.95
N HIS A 64 0.95 2.26 -5.99
CA HIS A 64 1.41 3.09 -7.09
C HIS A 64 2.69 3.81 -6.68
N SER A 65 3.77 3.56 -7.42
CA SER A 65 5.01 4.29 -7.25
C SER A 65 5.12 5.45 -8.25
N LYS A 66 6.07 6.35 -8.02
CA LYS A 66 6.32 7.52 -8.86
C LYS A 66 6.64 7.16 -10.33
N ARG A 67 7.10 5.93 -10.60
CA ARG A 67 7.31 5.44 -11.96
C ARG A 67 6.03 4.73 -12.40
N GLU A 68 5.35 5.27 -13.41
CA GLU A 68 4.03 4.79 -13.85
C GLU A 68 3.98 3.31 -14.24
N MET A 69 5.12 2.70 -14.57
CA MET A 69 5.20 1.27 -14.92
C MET A 69 5.33 0.33 -13.70
N ASP A 70 5.61 0.87 -12.52
CA ASP A 70 5.89 0.07 -11.31
C ASP A 70 4.69 0.13 -10.36
N SER A 71 3.64 -0.61 -10.71
CA SER A 71 2.53 -0.93 -9.79
C SER A 71 2.73 -2.31 -9.18
N LEU A 72 2.49 -2.44 -7.87
CA LEU A 72 2.62 -3.71 -7.15
C LEU A 72 1.31 -4.09 -6.47
N ALA A 73 0.79 -5.28 -6.76
CA ALA A 73 -0.33 -5.85 -6.02
C ALA A 73 0.16 -6.54 -4.72
N LEU A 74 -0.53 -6.26 -3.62
CA LEU A 74 -0.25 -6.78 -2.29
C LEU A 74 -1.55 -7.35 -1.70
N SER A 75 -1.53 -8.65 -1.43
CA SER A 75 -2.61 -9.33 -0.73
C SER A 75 -2.72 -8.87 0.72
N LEU A 76 -3.95 -8.58 1.19
CA LEU A 76 -4.27 -8.20 2.57
C LEU A 76 -5.00 -9.32 3.33
N TYR A 77 -4.52 -10.57 3.21
CA TYR A 77 -5.01 -11.73 3.96
C TYR A 77 -4.10 -12.06 5.14
#